data_AF-A0A9P6XC97-F1
#
_entry.id   AF-A0A9P6XC97-F1
#
_cell.length_a   1.000
_cell.length_b   1.000
_cell.length_c   1.000
_cell.angle_alpha   90.00
_cell.angle_beta   90.00
_cell.angle_gamma   90.00
#
_symmetry.space_group_name_H-M   'P 1'
#
loop_
_entity.id
_entity.type
_entity.pdbx_description
1 polymer ?
#
loop_
_entity_poly.entity_id
_entity_poly.type
_entity_poly.pdbx_seq_one_letter_code
_entity_poly.pdbx_strand_id
1 'polypeptide(L)'
;MFKPLRLTHKSVWPRLEKLRQTENKPSQPAVVDIPEIDAAFDHLMKLVVRDFIQSWFQKIAAQEQSFPISVDRVIRSAVVQVTQRLQQIDLLHVLLNRIVPKLASHISDFRSAEIALRGKYLERSVTQSDELDLLLASQFRQGKLHAALTTGAVTTKPTEIAYLRQLLDRVLPLVIEKKEIQSGPVHVVIREILSCSVLQPIMDMLADPDFWNQTIDTYVVGESYH
;
A
#
# COMPACT_ATOMS: atom_id res chain seq x y z
N MET A 1 17.13 26.18 19.60
CA MET A 1 16.14 26.97 20.37
C MET A 1 15.42 27.89 19.40
N PHE A 2 14.14 27.64 19.11
CA PHE A 2 13.37 28.52 18.23
C PHE A 2 13.07 29.83 18.95
N LYS A 3 13.19 30.95 18.24
CA LYS A 3 12.87 32.27 18.79
C LYS A 3 11.35 32.43 18.93
N PRO A 4 10.86 33.08 20.00
CA PRO A 4 9.44 33.37 20.14
C PRO A 4 8.92 34.13 18.91
N LEU A 5 7.85 33.61 18.32
CA LEU A 5 7.19 34.27 17.19
C LEU A 5 6.65 35.62 17.68
N ARG A 6 6.86 36.67 16.89
CA ARG A 6 6.49 38.05 17.20
C ARG A 6 4.99 38.25 17.55
N LEU A 7 4.16 37.25 17.26
CA LEU A 7 2.71 37.26 17.38
C LEU A 7 2.17 36.46 18.59
N THR A 8 3.04 35.83 19.39
CA THR A 8 2.60 35.10 20.60
C THR A 8 2.88 35.92 21.86
N HIS A 9 1.87 36.09 22.72
CA HIS A 9 2.03 36.76 24.02
C HIS A 9 3.02 35.97 24.89
N LYS A 10 3.94 36.66 25.58
CA LYS A 10 5.05 36.03 26.34
C LYS A 10 4.57 35.00 27.38
N SER A 11 3.35 35.14 27.90
CA SER A 11 2.76 34.19 28.86
C SER A 11 2.36 32.84 28.26
N VAL A 12 2.12 32.78 26.95
CA VAL A 12 1.67 31.56 26.24
C VAL A 12 2.86 30.73 25.76
N TRP A 13 4.03 31.36 25.59
CA TRP A 13 5.23 30.72 25.07
C TRP A 13 5.69 29.47 25.84
N PRO A 14 5.72 29.46 27.20
CA PRO A 14 6.12 28.25 27.94
C PRO A 14 5.18 27.07 27.73
N ARG A 15 3.88 27.33 27.51
CA ARG A 15 2.88 26.29 27.21
C ARG A 15 3.11 25.71 25.82
N LEU A 16 3.34 26.55 24.82
CA LEU A 16 3.62 26.12 23.44
C LEU A 16 4.91 25.31 23.38
N GLU A 17 5.96 25.74 24.08
CA GLU A 17 7.22 25.01 24.14
C GLU A 17 7.04 23.63 24.78
N LYS A 18 6.25 23.52 25.86
CA LYS A 18 5.90 22.22 26.44
C LYS A 18 5.14 21.32 25.47
N LEU A 19 4.13 21.84 24.77
CA LEU A 19 3.38 21.07 23.77
C LEU A 19 4.29 20.57 22.65
N ARG A 20 5.16 21.44 22.14
CA ARG A 20 6.15 21.09 21.14
C ARG A 20 7.10 20.00 21.62
N GLN A 21 7.59 20.09 22.86
CA GLN A 21 8.45 19.05 23.44
C GLN A 21 7.72 17.71 23.56
N THR A 22 6.43 17.72 23.92
CA THR A 22 5.62 16.49 23.94
C THR A 22 5.40 15.90 22.57
N GLU A 23 5.14 16.72 21.55
CA GLU A 23 4.94 16.27 20.16
C GLU A 23 6.23 15.73 19.53
N ASN A 24 7.38 16.24 19.94
CA ASN A 24 8.69 15.76 19.49
C ASN A 24 9.19 14.53 20.25
N LYS A 25 8.43 14.02 21.24
CA LYS A 25 8.79 12.81 21.97
C LYS A 25 8.29 11.58 21.19
N PRO A 26 9.16 10.62 20.86
CA PRO A 26 8.74 9.40 20.16
C PRO A 26 7.81 8.56 21.03
N SER A 27 6.77 8.00 20.41
CA SER A 27 5.86 7.02 21.00
C SER A 27 5.64 5.91 19.99
N GLN A 28 6.12 4.70 20.30
CA GLN A 28 5.99 3.53 19.44
C GLN A 28 5.16 2.47 20.18
N PRO A 29 3.82 2.55 20.11
CA PRO A 29 2.99 1.45 20.57
C PRO A 29 3.17 0.26 19.63
N ALA A 30 3.21 -0.95 20.21
CA ALA A 30 3.13 -2.19 19.46
C ALA A 30 1.82 -2.24 18.67
N VAL A 31 1.89 -2.77 17.46
CA VAL A 31 0.79 -2.80 16.51
C VAL A 31 0.08 -4.16 16.52
N VAL A 32 0.84 -5.23 16.80
CA VAL A 32 0.35 -6.61 16.86
C VAL A 32 1.04 -7.34 18.01
N ASP A 33 0.34 -8.29 18.63
CA ASP A 33 0.88 -9.11 19.74
C ASP A 33 1.89 -10.19 19.29
N ILE A 34 2.21 -10.26 17.99
CA ILE A 34 3.15 -11.23 17.40
C ILE A 34 4.52 -10.55 17.23
N PRO A 35 5.55 -10.94 18.00
CA PRO A 35 6.83 -10.21 18.06
C PRO A 35 7.55 -10.11 16.71
N GLU A 36 7.54 -11.16 15.89
CA GLU A 36 8.23 -11.14 14.59
C GLU A 36 7.57 -10.15 13.62
N ILE A 37 6.24 -10.10 13.62
CA ILE A 37 5.47 -9.19 12.76
C ILE A 37 5.62 -7.75 13.23
N ASP A 38 5.56 -7.51 14.54
CA ASP A 38 5.73 -6.17 15.11
C ASP A 38 7.14 -5.62 14.83
N ALA A 39 8.18 -6.46 14.96
CA ALA A 39 9.56 -6.09 14.64
C ALA A 39 9.75 -5.80 13.13
N ALA A 40 9.14 -6.60 12.25
CA ALA A 40 9.19 -6.38 10.81
C ALA A 40 8.46 -5.08 10.42
N PHE A 41 7.30 -4.82 11.04
CA PHE A 41 6.54 -3.58 10.83
C PHE A 41 7.33 -2.35 11.32
N ASP A 42 7.97 -2.45 12.48
CA ASP A 42 8.85 -1.41 13.01
C ASP A 42 10.00 -1.09 12.08
N HIS A 43 10.62 -2.12 11.49
CA HIS A 43 11.68 -1.94 10.51
C HIS A 43 11.15 -1.25 9.25
N LEU A 44 10.02 -1.71 8.71
CA LEU A 44 9.37 -1.10 7.56
C LEU A 44 9.05 0.39 7.81
N MET A 45 8.46 0.71 8.96
CA MET A 45 8.12 2.09 9.31
C MET A 45 9.36 2.99 9.44
N LYS A 46 10.47 2.47 9.99
CA LYS A 46 11.75 3.20 10.01
C LYS A 46 12.23 3.53 8.60
N LEU A 47 12.15 2.59 7.66
CA LEU A 47 12.52 2.83 6.26
C LEU A 47 11.59 3.84 5.60
N VAL A 48 10.27 3.70 5.77
CA VAL A 48 9.27 4.60 5.18
C VAL A 48 9.47 6.04 5.67
N VAL A 49 9.62 6.23 6.99
CA VAL A 49 9.84 7.56 7.58
C VAL A 49 11.16 8.15 7.11
N ARG A 50 12.24 7.37 7.06
CA ARG A 50 13.56 7.83 6.61
C ARG A 50 13.52 8.29 5.14
N ASP A 51 12.98 7.46 4.27
CA ASP A 51 13.13 7.63 2.83
C ASP A 51 12.07 8.56 2.24
N PHE A 52 10.83 8.51 2.74
CA PHE A 52 9.70 9.25 2.16
C PHE A 52 9.25 10.46 2.96
N ILE A 53 9.72 10.63 4.21
CA ILE A 53 9.33 11.78 5.05
C ILE A 53 10.54 12.64 5.41
N GLN A 54 11.54 12.05 6.08
CA GLN A 54 12.71 12.80 6.56
C GLN A 54 13.52 13.42 5.41
N SER A 55 13.62 12.72 4.28
CA SER A 55 14.36 13.15 3.08
C SER A 55 13.98 14.55 2.57
N TRP A 56 12.72 14.96 2.71
CA TRP A 56 12.26 16.31 2.36
C TRP A 56 11.96 17.16 3.60
N PHE A 57 11.44 16.57 4.69
CA PHE A 57 11.02 17.34 5.86
C PHE A 57 12.19 18.01 6.58
N GLN A 58 13.35 17.36 6.65
CA GLN A 58 14.56 17.95 7.25
C GLN A 58 15.01 19.24 6.53
N LYS A 59 14.71 19.38 5.22
CA LYS A 59 15.01 20.58 4.44
C LYS A 59 14.12 21.77 4.83
N ILE A 60 12.93 21.49 5.36
CA ILE A 60 11.94 22.49 5.76
C ILE A 60 12.10 22.83 7.25
N ALA A 61 12.24 21.80 8.10
CA ALA A 61 12.25 21.94 9.56
C ALA A 61 13.24 20.96 10.21
N ALA A 62 14.55 21.20 10.04
CA ALA A 62 15.63 20.33 10.50
C ALA A 62 15.61 19.96 11.99
N GLN A 63 15.06 20.82 12.85
CA GLN A 63 14.98 20.65 14.31
C GLN A 63 13.62 20.12 14.79
N GLU A 64 12.68 19.83 13.89
CA GLU A 64 11.37 19.27 14.24
C GLU A 64 11.31 17.80 13.86
N GLN A 65 10.66 17.00 14.72
CA GLN A 65 10.32 15.60 14.50
C GLN A 65 8.82 15.33 14.71
N SER A 66 8.06 16.33 15.15
CA SER A 66 6.63 16.24 15.42
C SER A 66 5.83 15.71 14.23
N PHE A 67 6.16 16.14 13.00
CA PHE A 67 5.48 15.67 11.80
C PHE A 67 5.80 14.19 11.47
N PRO A 68 7.06 13.75 11.33
CA PRO A 68 7.39 12.33 11.19
C PRO A 68 6.78 11.43 12.27
N ILE A 69 6.83 11.86 13.53
CA ILE A 69 6.26 11.13 14.67
C ILE A 69 4.73 11.04 14.55
N SER A 70 4.07 12.13 14.15
CA SER A 70 2.62 12.14 13.94
C SER A 70 2.21 11.19 12.82
N VAL A 71 2.93 11.18 11.70
CA VAL A 71 2.65 10.25 10.59
C VAL A 71 2.84 8.79 11.03
N ASP A 72 3.93 8.47 11.73
CA ASP A 72 4.16 7.12 12.30
C ASP A 72 3.03 6.71 13.25
N ARG A 73 2.62 7.59 14.16
CA ARG A 73 1.51 7.33 15.09
C ARG A 73 0.19 7.09 14.36
N VAL A 74 -0.13 7.90 13.36
CA VAL A 74 -1.36 7.77 12.58
C VAL A 74 -1.38 6.42 11.85
N ILE A 75 -0.27 6.06 11.21
CA ILE A 75 -0.15 4.78 10.49
C ILE A 75 -0.25 3.60 11.46
N ARG A 76 0.41 3.65 12.62
CA ARG A 76 0.29 2.60 13.66
C ARG A 76 -1.13 2.46 14.17
N SER A 77 -1.79 3.56 14.52
CA SER A 77 -3.19 3.56 14.95
C SER A 77 -4.10 2.97 13.88
N ALA A 78 -3.86 3.32 12.62
CA ALA A 78 -4.55 2.75 11.48
C ALA A 78 -4.37 1.22 11.40
N VAL A 79 -3.14 0.71 11.51
CA VAL A 79 -2.90 -0.74 11.46
C VAL A 79 -3.53 -1.45 12.66
N VAL A 80 -3.46 -0.90 13.88
CA VAL A 80 -4.16 -1.46 15.05
C VAL A 80 -5.66 -1.59 14.79
N GLN A 81 -6.29 -0.54 14.25
CA GLN A 81 -7.73 -0.57 13.91
C GLN A 81 -8.06 -1.59 12.81
N VAL A 82 -7.18 -1.76 11.82
CA VAL A 82 -7.33 -2.80 10.80
C VAL A 82 -7.20 -4.19 11.41
N THR A 83 -6.18 -4.43 12.23
CA THR A 83 -5.94 -5.72 12.90
C THR A 83 -7.14 -6.10 13.77
N GLN A 84 -7.65 -5.17 14.58
CA GLN A 84 -8.84 -5.40 15.41
C GLN A 84 -10.07 -5.78 14.58
N ARG A 85 -10.25 -5.17 13.40
CA ARG A 85 -11.36 -5.53 12.50
C ARG A 85 -11.16 -6.89 11.84
N LEU A 86 -9.93 -7.20 11.43
CA LEU A 86 -9.60 -8.50 10.85
C LEU A 86 -9.81 -9.64 11.85
N GLN A 87 -9.53 -9.41 13.14
CA GLN A 87 -9.82 -10.37 14.21
C GLN A 87 -11.32 -10.66 14.39
N GLN A 88 -12.20 -9.74 13.97
CA GLN A 88 -13.65 -9.93 14.01
C GLN A 88 -14.21 -10.61 12.76
N ILE A 89 -13.38 -10.82 11.73
CA ILE A 89 -13.79 -11.39 10.45
C ILE A 89 -13.44 -12.89 10.45
N ASP A 90 -14.39 -13.72 10.02
CA ASP A 90 -14.11 -15.10 9.68
C ASP A 90 -13.27 -15.15 8.40
N LEU A 91 -11.94 -15.18 8.60
CA LEU A 91 -10.96 -15.21 7.53
C LEU A 91 -11.12 -16.45 6.65
N LEU A 92 -11.45 -17.60 7.23
CA LEU A 92 -11.65 -18.84 6.48
C LEU A 92 -12.84 -18.70 5.53
N HIS A 93 -13.96 -18.18 6.02
CA HIS A 93 -15.13 -17.91 5.18
C HIS A 93 -14.82 -16.89 4.07
N VAL A 94 -14.10 -15.80 4.37
CA VAL A 94 -13.70 -14.83 3.34
C VAL A 94 -12.79 -15.48 2.30
N LEU A 95 -11.81 -16.26 2.71
CA LEU A 95 -10.90 -16.96 1.81
C LEU A 95 -11.67 -17.92 0.89
N LEU A 96 -12.43 -18.84 1.47
CA LEU A 96 -13.11 -19.90 0.71
C LEU A 96 -14.28 -19.39 -0.14
N ASN A 97 -15.07 -18.45 0.37
CA ASN A 97 -16.31 -18.03 -0.29
C ASN A 97 -16.18 -16.72 -1.06
N ARG A 98 -15.10 -15.94 -0.88
CA ARG A 98 -14.89 -14.69 -1.63
C ARG A 98 -13.61 -14.67 -2.44
N ILE A 99 -12.47 -15.04 -1.87
CA ILE A 99 -11.17 -14.94 -2.55
C ILE A 99 -10.99 -16.07 -3.56
N VAL A 100 -11.11 -17.33 -3.12
CA VAL A 100 -10.93 -18.51 -3.97
C VAL A 100 -11.84 -18.49 -5.21
N PRO A 101 -13.16 -18.18 -5.12
CA PRO A 101 -14.02 -18.14 -6.29
C PRO A 101 -13.64 -17.02 -7.28
N LYS A 102 -13.19 -15.86 -6.78
CA LYS A 102 -12.70 -14.77 -7.64
C LYS A 102 -11.43 -15.16 -8.37
N LEU A 103 -10.49 -15.82 -7.68
CA LEU A 103 -9.26 -16.31 -8.29
C LEU A 103 -9.55 -17.40 -9.33
N ALA A 104 -10.40 -18.38 -8.99
CA ALA A 104 -10.80 -19.44 -9.89
C ALA A 104 -11.49 -18.88 -11.15
N SER A 105 -12.40 -17.91 -11.00
CA SER A 105 -13.02 -17.21 -12.12
C SER A 105 -11.98 -16.48 -12.97
N HIS A 106 -11.04 -15.76 -12.34
CA HIS A 106 -9.98 -15.06 -13.08
C HIS A 106 -9.12 -16.03 -13.90
N ILE A 107 -8.70 -17.15 -13.31
CA ILE A 107 -7.92 -18.20 -14.00
C ILE A 107 -8.73 -18.79 -15.16
N SER A 108 -10.01 -19.08 -14.95
CA SER A 108 -10.91 -19.60 -15.98
C SER A 108 -11.08 -18.62 -17.15
N ASP A 109 -11.26 -17.33 -16.85
CA ASP A 109 -11.40 -16.27 -17.86
C ASP A 109 -10.09 -16.07 -18.64
N PHE A 110 -8.94 -16.14 -17.95
CA PHE A 110 -7.62 -16.06 -18.57
C PHE A 110 -7.37 -17.23 -19.52
N ARG A 111 -7.63 -18.47 -19.07
CA ARG A 111 -7.50 -19.66 -19.94
C ARG A 111 -8.43 -19.59 -21.15
N SER A 112 -9.65 -19.11 -20.97
CA SER A 112 -10.61 -18.93 -22.07
C SER A 112 -10.08 -17.93 -23.11
N ALA A 113 -9.47 -16.83 -22.65
CA ALA A 113 -8.83 -15.84 -23.51
C ALA A 113 -7.63 -16.42 -24.26
N GLU A 114 -6.80 -17.22 -23.59
CA GLU A 114 -5.63 -17.88 -24.17
C GLU A 114 -6.04 -18.89 -25.25
N ILE A 115 -7.06 -19.71 -25.00
CA ILE A 115 -7.60 -20.66 -25.98
C ILE A 115 -8.19 -19.92 -27.19
N ALA A 116 -8.95 -18.85 -26.97
CA ALA A 116 -9.51 -18.03 -28.05
C ALA A 116 -8.43 -17.38 -28.92
N LEU A 117 -7.30 -17.00 -28.30
CA LEU A 117 -6.13 -16.47 -29.00
C LEU A 117 -5.42 -17.59 -29.78
N ARG A 118 -5.03 -18.70 -29.14
CA ARG A 118 -4.34 -19.82 -29.81
C ARG A 118 -5.15 -20.46 -30.93
N GLY A 119 -6.47 -20.60 -30.75
CA GLY A 119 -7.38 -21.09 -31.79
C GLY A 119 -7.43 -20.22 -33.05
N LYS A 120 -7.12 -18.92 -32.94
CA LYS A 120 -7.01 -17.99 -34.07
C LYS A 120 -5.59 -17.88 -34.66
N TYR A 121 -4.56 -18.26 -33.91
CA TYR A 121 -3.15 -18.00 -34.25
C TYR A 121 -2.28 -19.28 -34.38
N LEU A 122 -2.89 -20.46 -34.49
CA LEU A 122 -2.23 -21.77 -34.68
C LEU A 122 -1.23 -21.83 -35.87
N GLU A 123 -1.19 -20.83 -36.76
CA GLU A 123 -0.26 -20.80 -37.91
C GLU A 123 1.00 -19.94 -37.71
N ARG A 124 1.14 -19.19 -36.61
CA ARG A 124 2.31 -18.31 -36.42
C ARG A 124 2.91 -18.52 -35.04
N SER A 125 4.08 -19.15 -34.99
CA SER A 125 4.89 -19.26 -33.77
C SER A 125 5.41 -17.87 -33.40
N VAL A 126 4.60 -17.10 -32.68
CA VAL A 126 4.99 -15.78 -32.18
C VAL A 126 5.54 -15.98 -30.78
N THR A 127 6.83 -15.70 -30.62
CA THR A 127 7.52 -15.58 -29.34
C THR A 127 6.76 -14.62 -28.41
N GLN A 128 6.77 -14.84 -27.10
CA GLN A 128 6.18 -13.94 -26.09
C GLN A 128 6.56 -12.48 -26.40
N SER A 129 5.58 -11.68 -26.83
CA SER A 129 5.76 -10.29 -27.24
C SER A 129 4.67 -9.42 -26.61
N ASP A 130 4.98 -8.15 -26.39
CA ASP A 130 4.03 -7.17 -25.84
C ASP A 130 2.72 -7.10 -26.67
N GLU A 131 2.81 -7.35 -27.97
CA GLU A 131 1.64 -7.45 -28.87
C GLU A 131 0.74 -8.64 -28.53
N LEU A 132 1.33 -9.79 -28.19
CA LEU A 132 0.59 -10.99 -27.80
C LEU A 132 -0.14 -10.75 -26.47
N ASP A 133 0.50 -10.08 -25.52
CA ASP A 133 -0.09 -9.75 -24.22
C ASP A 133 -1.25 -8.76 -24.36
N LEU A 134 -1.12 -7.75 -25.23
CA LEU A 134 -2.22 -6.83 -25.55
C LEU A 134 -3.39 -7.55 -26.22
N LEU A 135 -3.12 -8.48 -27.15
CA LEU A 135 -4.15 -9.29 -27.78
C LEU A 135 -4.84 -10.21 -26.75
N LEU A 136 -4.08 -10.83 -25.86
CA LEU A 136 -4.62 -11.66 -24.77
C LEU A 136 -5.52 -10.83 -23.85
N ALA A 137 -5.06 -9.65 -23.44
CA ALA A 137 -5.84 -8.72 -22.64
C ALA A 137 -7.15 -8.27 -23.34
N SER A 138 -7.13 -8.12 -24.67
CA SER A 138 -8.34 -7.83 -25.47
C SER A 138 -9.33 -9.00 -25.48
N GLN A 139 -8.87 -10.24 -25.35
CA GLN A 139 -9.74 -11.42 -25.29
C GLN A 139 -10.25 -11.68 -23.86
N PHE A 140 -9.49 -11.27 -22.83
CA PHE A 140 -9.89 -11.43 -21.43
C PHE A 140 -11.22 -10.74 -21.15
N ARG A 141 -12.24 -11.53 -20.78
CA ARG A 141 -13.62 -11.06 -20.55
C ARG A 141 -14.14 -10.14 -21.67
N GLN A 142 -13.78 -10.42 -22.92
CA GLN A 142 -14.14 -9.60 -24.09
C GLN A 142 -13.62 -8.15 -23.97
N GLY A 143 -12.41 -7.97 -23.41
CA GLY A 143 -11.76 -6.68 -23.22
C GLY A 143 -12.22 -5.93 -21.96
N LYS A 144 -13.04 -6.55 -21.11
CA LYS A 144 -13.49 -5.96 -19.83
C LYS A 144 -12.44 -6.16 -18.75
N LEU A 145 -11.43 -5.30 -18.77
CA LEU A 145 -10.39 -5.24 -17.74
C LEU A 145 -10.84 -4.46 -16.50
N HIS A 146 -10.05 -4.58 -15.45
CA HIS A 146 -10.22 -3.80 -14.23
C HIS A 146 -10.06 -2.29 -14.53
N ALA A 147 -10.74 -1.41 -13.78
CA ALA A 147 -10.75 0.04 -14.01
C ALA A 147 -9.35 0.71 -13.91
N ALA A 148 -8.40 0.04 -13.28
CA ALA A 148 -7.01 0.48 -13.19
C ALA A 148 -6.19 0.20 -14.47
N LEU A 149 -6.71 -0.64 -15.38
CA LEU A 149 -6.00 -1.16 -16.54
C LEU A 149 -6.63 -0.65 -17.84
N THR A 150 -5.81 -0.45 -18.86
CA THR A 150 -6.24 -0.08 -20.21
C THR A 150 -5.31 -0.73 -21.23
N THR A 151 -5.88 -1.22 -22.33
CA THR A 151 -5.12 -1.76 -23.46
C THR A 151 -4.67 -0.69 -24.46
N GLY A 152 -5.14 0.56 -24.29
CA GLY A 152 -4.90 1.65 -25.23
C GLY A 152 -3.73 2.57 -24.87
N ALA A 153 -3.08 2.36 -23.72
CA ALA A 153 -1.97 3.19 -23.27
C ALA A 153 -0.67 2.38 -23.20
N VAL A 154 0.46 3.06 -23.39
CA VAL A 154 1.81 2.47 -23.28
C VAL A 154 2.10 1.97 -21.86
N THR A 155 1.44 2.55 -20.84
CA THR A 155 1.57 2.13 -19.45
C THR A 155 0.28 2.35 -18.67
N THR A 156 -0.02 1.44 -17.73
CA THR A 156 -1.16 1.51 -16.81
C THR A 156 -0.81 2.14 -15.46
N LYS A 157 0.46 2.50 -15.22
CA LYS A 157 0.90 3.05 -13.92
C LYS A 157 0.11 4.28 -13.45
N PRO A 158 -0.19 5.29 -14.30
CA PRO A 158 -0.95 6.45 -13.85
C PRO A 158 -2.38 6.09 -13.42
N THR A 159 -3.03 5.15 -14.11
CA THR A 159 -4.40 4.71 -13.81
C THR A 159 -4.45 3.79 -12.60
N GLU A 160 -3.43 2.96 -12.38
CA GLU A 160 -3.24 2.17 -11.16
C GLU A 160 -3.13 3.06 -9.93
N ILE A 161 -2.20 4.02 -9.95
CA ILE A 161 -2.01 4.94 -8.82
C ILE A 161 -3.29 5.76 -8.57
N ALA A 162 -3.96 6.23 -9.64
CA ALA A 162 -5.23 6.94 -9.51
C ALA A 162 -6.32 6.07 -8.84
N TYR A 163 -6.41 4.80 -9.22
CA TYR A 163 -7.33 3.86 -8.60
C TYR A 163 -6.99 3.60 -7.12
N LEU A 164 -5.71 3.42 -6.79
CA LEU A 164 -5.24 3.24 -5.41
C LEU A 164 -5.56 4.47 -4.55
N ARG A 165 -5.38 5.69 -5.08
CA ARG A 165 -5.78 6.93 -4.38
C ARG A 165 -7.27 6.95 -4.07
N GLN A 166 -8.12 6.64 -5.05
CA GLN A 166 -9.59 6.58 -4.86
C GLN A 166 -10.02 5.47 -3.89
N LEU A 167 -9.29 4.37 -3.85
CA LEU A 167 -9.51 3.31 -2.86
C LEU A 167 -9.17 3.82 -1.46
N LEU A 168 -8.00 4.46 -1.30
CA LEU A 168 -7.59 5.03 -0.02
C LEU A 168 -8.49 6.17 0.46
N ASP A 169 -9.02 7.01 -0.43
CA ASP A 169 -9.99 8.06 -0.06
C ASP A 169 -11.26 7.45 0.58
N ARG A 170 -11.60 6.19 0.28
CA ARG A 170 -12.73 5.46 0.89
C ARG A 170 -12.34 4.68 2.14
N VAL A 171 -11.12 4.15 2.18
CA VAL A 171 -10.63 3.29 3.28
C VAL A 171 -10.11 4.12 4.45
N LEU A 172 -9.38 5.21 4.20
CA LEU A 172 -8.76 6.03 5.25
C LEU A 172 -9.78 6.57 6.27
N PRO A 173 -10.98 7.06 5.86
CA PRO A 173 -12.04 7.46 6.81
C PRO A 173 -12.52 6.35 7.75
N LEU A 174 -12.36 5.10 7.34
CA LEU A 174 -12.73 3.96 8.15
C LEU A 174 -11.61 3.60 9.13
N VAL A 175 -10.35 3.91 8.83
CA VAL A 175 -9.19 3.36 9.53
C VAL A 175 -8.47 4.40 10.38
N ILE A 176 -8.53 5.69 10.02
CA ILE A 176 -7.89 6.77 10.78
C ILE A 176 -8.93 7.48 11.65
N GLU A 177 -8.52 7.93 12.84
CA GLU A 177 -9.38 8.72 13.71
C GLU A 177 -9.85 10.02 13.03
N LYS A 178 -11.13 10.36 13.21
CA LYS A 178 -11.75 11.56 12.60
C LYS A 178 -10.99 12.87 12.92
N LYS A 179 -10.34 12.94 14.08
CA LYS A 179 -9.56 14.12 14.49
C LYS A 179 -8.30 14.33 13.63
N GLU A 180 -7.67 13.25 13.17
CA GLU A 180 -6.43 13.31 12.39
C GLU A 180 -6.73 13.49 10.88
N ILE A 181 -7.85 12.94 10.38
CA ILE A 181 -8.30 13.12 8.98
C ILE A 181 -8.75 14.55 8.69
N GLN A 182 -9.21 15.32 9.69
CA GLN A 182 -9.66 16.70 9.50
C GLN A 182 -8.55 17.64 9.03
N SER A 183 -7.28 17.27 9.21
CA SER A 183 -6.16 18.00 8.63
C SER A 183 -5.97 17.61 7.15
N GLY A 184 -6.49 18.44 6.24
CA GLY A 184 -6.38 18.22 4.79
C GLY A 184 -4.96 17.88 4.31
N PRO A 185 -3.91 18.62 4.69
CA PRO A 185 -2.54 18.30 4.30
C PRO A 185 -2.05 16.93 4.79
N VAL A 186 -2.40 16.56 6.03
CA VAL A 186 -1.99 15.27 6.62
C VAL A 186 -2.67 14.12 5.87
N HIS A 187 -3.97 14.25 5.58
CA HIS A 187 -4.71 13.27 4.78
C HIS A 187 -4.07 13.06 3.40
N VAL A 188 -3.73 14.15 2.70
CA VAL A 188 -3.09 14.07 1.37
C VAL A 188 -1.73 13.37 1.48
N VAL A 189 -0.87 13.75 2.43
CA VAL A 189 0.45 13.13 2.57
C VAL A 189 0.34 11.64 2.89
N ILE A 190 -0.54 11.25 3.82
CA ILE A 190 -0.75 9.84 4.17
C ILE A 190 -1.25 9.06 2.96
N ARG A 191 -2.23 9.60 2.24
CA ARG A 191 -2.75 8.96 1.03
C ARG A 191 -1.67 8.74 -0.01
N GLU A 192 -0.83 9.75 -0.27
CA GLU A 192 0.25 9.64 -1.25
C GLU A 192 1.33 8.64 -0.83
N ILE A 193 1.73 8.63 0.45
CA ILE A 193 2.69 7.64 0.97
C ILE A 193 2.10 6.23 0.83
N LEU A 194 0.85 6.03 1.25
CA LEU A 194 0.22 4.72 1.16
C LEU A 194 0.01 4.27 -0.29
N SER A 195 -0.41 5.15 -1.20
CA SER A 195 -0.62 4.77 -2.61
C SER A 195 0.70 4.47 -3.31
N CYS A 196 1.69 5.36 -3.18
CA CYS A 196 2.88 5.34 -4.02
C CYS A 196 4.04 4.55 -3.41
N SER A 197 4.20 4.61 -2.09
CA SER A 197 5.34 3.99 -1.40
C SER A 197 5.03 2.62 -0.81
N VAL A 198 3.75 2.26 -0.67
CA VAL A 198 3.33 1.00 -0.05
C VAL A 198 2.50 0.15 -1.01
N LEU A 199 1.32 0.62 -1.40
CA LEU A 199 0.39 -0.18 -2.20
C LEU A 199 0.90 -0.42 -3.62
N GLN A 200 1.46 0.58 -4.29
CA GLN A 200 1.97 0.40 -5.65
C GLN A 200 3.10 -0.65 -5.71
N PRO A 201 4.17 -0.59 -4.89
CA PRO A 201 5.19 -1.65 -4.87
C PRO A 201 4.63 -3.03 -4.52
N ILE A 202 3.65 -3.13 -3.62
CA ILE A 202 2.99 -4.39 -3.28
C ILE A 202 2.23 -4.94 -4.49
N MET A 203 1.46 -4.09 -5.20
CA MET A 203 0.74 -4.51 -6.40
C MET A 203 1.68 -4.96 -7.51
N ASP A 204 2.81 -4.27 -7.67
CA ASP A 204 3.83 -4.62 -8.66
C ASP A 204 4.48 -5.97 -8.34
N MET A 205 4.84 -6.19 -7.07
CA MET A 205 5.36 -7.47 -6.58
C MET A 205 4.37 -8.61 -6.77
N LEU A 206 3.08 -8.39 -6.47
CA LEU A 206 2.05 -9.43 -6.61
C LEU A 206 1.70 -9.74 -8.07
N ALA A 207 1.89 -8.78 -8.97
CA ALA A 207 1.68 -8.93 -10.41
C ALA A 207 2.88 -9.58 -11.11
N ASP A 208 4.04 -9.62 -10.45
CA ASP A 208 5.25 -10.23 -10.98
C ASP A 208 5.18 -11.77 -10.90
N PRO A 209 5.24 -12.50 -12.02
CA PRO A 209 5.26 -13.96 -12.00
C PRO A 209 6.49 -14.54 -11.29
N ASP A 210 7.65 -13.85 -11.33
CA ASP A 210 8.88 -14.34 -10.70
C ASP A 210 8.77 -14.37 -9.18
N PHE A 211 8.05 -13.40 -8.59
CA PHE A 211 7.75 -13.40 -7.16
C PHE A 211 7.05 -14.70 -6.74
N TRP A 212 6.01 -15.11 -7.48
CA TRP A 212 5.30 -16.35 -7.21
C TRP A 212 6.14 -17.59 -7.48
N ASN A 213 6.90 -17.60 -8.58
CA ASN A 213 7.80 -18.71 -8.90
C ASN A 213 8.82 -18.94 -7.78
N GLN A 214 9.51 -17.90 -7.32
CA GLN A 214 10.47 -17.98 -6.22
C GLN A 214 9.82 -18.38 -4.90
N THR A 215 8.61 -17.87 -4.64
CA THR A 215 7.84 -18.23 -3.45
C THR A 215 7.53 -19.73 -3.46
N ILE A 216 6.99 -20.25 -4.57
CA ILE A 216 6.69 -21.68 -4.74
C ILE A 216 7.96 -22.51 -4.58
N ASP A 217 9.05 -22.13 -5.23
CA ASP A 217 10.31 -22.87 -5.18
C ASP A 217 10.86 -22.92 -3.75
N THR A 218 10.77 -21.83 -3.00
CA THR A 218 11.18 -21.77 -1.59
C THR A 218 10.38 -22.75 -0.72
N TYR A 219 9.06 -22.85 -0.91
CA TYR A 219 8.24 -23.76 -0.11
C TYR A 219 8.37 -25.23 -0.56
N VAL A 220 8.44 -25.48 -1.87
CA VAL A 220 8.56 -26.84 -2.43
C VAL A 220 9.95 -27.44 -2.20
N VAL A 221 11.01 -26.65 -2.40
CA VAL A 221 12.40 -27.08 -2.19
C VAL A 221 12.76 -27.04 -0.70
N GLY A 222 12.20 -26.11 0.07
CA GLY A 222 12.40 -26.01 1.53
C GLY A 222 11.87 -27.23 2.31
N GLU A 223 10.79 -27.87 1.85
CA GLU A 223 10.30 -29.14 2.42
C GLU A 223 11.17 -30.35 2.04
N SER A 224 12.04 -30.24 1.03
CA SER A 224 12.87 -31.38 0.57
C SER A 224 14.15 -31.59 1.39
N TYR A 225 14.45 -30.71 2.36
CA TYR A 225 15.64 -30.76 3.23
C TYR A 225 15.31 -30.96 4.73
N HIS A 226 14.06 -31.29 5.06
CA HIS A 226 13.62 -31.70 6.39
C HIS A 226 12.96 -33.08 6.34
#